data_AF-A0A928I6Z3-F1
#
_entry.id   AF-A0A928I6Z3-F1
#
_cell.length_a   1.000
_cell.length_b   1.000
_cell.length_c   1.000
_cell.angle_alpha   90.00
_cell.angle_beta   90.00
_cell.angle_gamma   90.00
#
_symmetry.space_group_name_H-M   'P 1'
#
loop_
_entity.id
_entity.type
_entity.pdbx_description
1 polymer ?
#
loop_
_entity_poly.entity_id
_entity_poly.type
_entity_poly.pdbx_seq_one_letter_code
_entity_poly.pdbx_strand_id
1 'polypeptide(L)'
;MHSTFPGTTVEVASLGKGSSKSLFDGIFATGGITLSQVSVMTGLEPYVIQNWVKRGFVSSPVKRMYSREQFARIVIINMLRESLQIEKICGLLHVIGGNPKDPNDDLIRDDELYHRYVDMISDPDINVSDDNAVKKTAEIAAEGFGENAADTKKLVRILQVMLYAHAAAAYRERSSQLLSTLQ
;
A
#
# COMPACT_ATOMS: atom_id res chain seq x y z
N MET A 1 -16.59 -6.72 -13.61
CA MET A 1 -16.03 -5.37 -13.41
C MET A 1 -14.54 -5.60 -13.14
N HIS A 2 -13.64 -5.08 -13.98
CA HIS A 2 -12.20 -5.26 -13.74
C HIS A 2 -11.81 -4.24 -12.65
N SER A 3 -11.14 -4.72 -11.61
CA SER A 3 -10.55 -3.86 -10.58
C SER A 3 -9.04 -3.80 -10.80
N THR A 4 -8.37 -2.77 -10.31
CA THR A 4 -6.90 -2.75 -10.26
C THR A 4 -6.42 -3.06 -8.86
N PHE A 5 -5.19 -3.56 -8.73
CA PHE A 5 -4.54 -3.60 -7.42
C PHE A 5 -4.31 -2.16 -6.91
N PRO A 6 -4.57 -1.86 -5.62
CA PRO A 6 -4.45 -0.51 -5.09
C PRO A 6 -3.08 0.10 -5.32
N GLY A 7 -3.03 1.35 -5.82
CA GLY A 7 -1.79 2.04 -6.14
C GLY A 7 -1.09 1.53 -7.40
N THR A 8 -1.77 0.74 -8.23
CA THR A 8 -1.25 0.17 -9.48
C THR A 8 -2.22 0.34 -10.65
N THR A 9 -1.73 0.09 -11.86
CA THR A 9 -2.50 -0.08 -13.09
C THR A 9 -2.71 -1.56 -13.44
N VAL A 10 -2.33 -2.49 -12.55
CA VAL A 10 -2.43 -3.93 -12.80
C VAL A 10 -3.88 -4.38 -12.60
N GLU A 11 -4.52 -4.78 -13.70
CA GLU A 11 -5.90 -5.27 -13.70
C GLU A 11 -6.02 -6.67 -13.08
N VAL A 12 -7.14 -6.91 -12.42
CA VAL A 12 -7.53 -8.19 -11.85
C VAL A 12 -9.03 -8.39 -11.96
N ALA A 13 -9.45 -9.64 -12.22
CA ALA A 13 -10.85 -10.00 -12.32
C ALA A 13 -11.61 -9.78 -10.99
N SER A 14 -10.96 -10.11 -9.88
CA SER A 14 -11.43 -9.86 -8.52
C SER A 14 -10.26 -9.85 -7.55
N LEU A 15 -10.24 -8.89 -6.62
CA LEU A 15 -9.36 -8.98 -5.46
C LEU A 15 -9.87 -10.12 -4.57
N GLY A 16 -8.95 -10.95 -4.10
CA GLY A 16 -9.26 -12.08 -3.23
C GLY A 16 -8.05 -12.39 -2.36
N LYS A 17 -8.29 -13.10 -1.26
CA LYS A 17 -7.23 -13.41 -0.28
C LYS A 17 -6.02 -14.05 -0.95
N GLY A 18 -4.84 -13.47 -0.75
CA GLY A 18 -3.57 -13.92 -1.31
C GLY A 18 -3.28 -13.48 -2.74
N SER A 19 -4.21 -12.80 -3.43
CA SER A 19 -4.02 -12.42 -4.84
C SER A 19 -2.82 -11.50 -5.06
N SER A 20 -2.59 -10.54 -4.16
CA SER A 20 -1.41 -9.65 -4.23
C SER A 20 -0.10 -10.39 -4.01
N LYS A 21 -0.13 -11.45 -3.18
CA LYS A 21 1.06 -12.25 -2.91
C LYS A 21 1.44 -13.06 -4.15
N SER A 22 0.46 -13.72 -4.77
CA SER A 22 0.67 -14.42 -6.05
C SER A 22 1.15 -13.47 -7.16
N LEU A 23 0.61 -12.25 -7.21
CA LEU A 23 1.09 -11.21 -8.13
C LEU A 23 2.58 -10.90 -7.87
N PHE A 24 2.96 -10.61 -6.63
CA PHE A 24 4.35 -10.29 -6.28
C PHE A 24 5.29 -11.48 -6.50
N ASP A 25 4.85 -12.70 -6.24
CA ASP A 25 5.63 -13.91 -6.51
C ASP A 25 5.91 -14.05 -8.02
N GLY A 26 4.93 -13.73 -8.88
CA GLY A 26 5.11 -13.72 -10.33
C GLY A 26 6.05 -12.62 -10.84
N ILE A 27 5.84 -11.36 -10.40
CA ILE A 27 6.64 -10.20 -10.82
C ILE A 27 8.11 -10.37 -10.44
N PHE A 28 8.35 -10.86 -9.22
CA PHE A 28 9.69 -10.95 -8.63
C PHE A 28 10.33 -12.33 -8.77
N ALA A 29 9.74 -13.24 -9.56
CA ALA A 29 10.24 -14.60 -9.77
C ALA A 29 11.70 -14.63 -10.30
N THR A 30 12.08 -13.63 -11.10
CA THR A 30 13.43 -13.50 -11.68
C THR A 30 14.30 -12.48 -10.94
N GLY A 31 13.92 -12.08 -9.73
CA GLY A 31 14.60 -11.05 -8.94
C GLY A 31 13.88 -9.70 -8.99
N GLY A 32 14.64 -8.60 -8.87
CA GLY A 32 14.07 -7.25 -8.89
C GLY A 32 13.57 -6.80 -10.26
N ILE A 33 12.84 -5.69 -10.28
CA ILE A 33 12.25 -5.11 -11.50
C ILE A 33 12.87 -3.77 -11.85
N THR A 34 12.90 -3.43 -13.14
CA THR A 34 13.48 -2.16 -13.61
C THR A 34 12.55 -0.98 -13.32
N LEU A 35 13.10 0.24 -13.39
CA LEU A 35 12.30 1.47 -13.31
C LEU A 35 11.15 1.51 -14.34
N SER A 36 11.39 1.01 -15.56
CA SER A 36 10.34 1.00 -16.59
C SER A 36 9.21 0.05 -16.23
N GLN A 37 9.51 -1.11 -15.65
CA GLN A 37 8.48 -2.04 -15.17
C GLN A 37 7.68 -1.42 -14.01
N VAL A 38 8.34 -0.80 -13.03
CA VAL A 38 7.65 -0.08 -11.94
C VAL A 38 6.75 1.02 -12.49
N SER A 39 7.23 1.82 -13.44
CA SER A 39 6.46 2.90 -14.07
C SER A 39 5.22 2.37 -14.77
N VAL A 40 5.35 1.35 -15.62
CA VAL A 40 4.22 0.70 -16.31
C VAL A 40 3.17 0.18 -15.33
N MET A 41 3.61 -0.48 -14.27
CA MET A 41 2.73 -1.10 -13.28
C MET A 41 2.05 -0.12 -12.33
N THR A 42 2.61 1.07 -12.15
CA THR A 42 2.06 2.09 -11.22
C THR A 42 1.36 3.24 -11.93
N GLY A 43 1.58 3.38 -13.25
CA GLY A 43 1.17 4.55 -14.00
C GLY A 43 1.97 5.81 -13.66
N LEU A 44 3.02 5.70 -12.84
CA LEU A 44 3.86 6.83 -12.46
C LEU A 44 4.92 7.10 -13.52
N GLU A 45 5.10 8.37 -13.84
CA GLU A 45 6.22 8.81 -14.66
C GLU A 45 7.56 8.47 -14.00
N PRO A 46 8.58 8.01 -14.74
CA PRO A 46 9.87 7.60 -14.17
C PRO A 46 10.54 8.66 -13.29
N TYR A 47 10.38 9.95 -13.63
CA TYR A 47 10.95 11.05 -12.85
C TYR A 47 10.30 11.21 -11.46
N VAL A 48 9.04 10.81 -11.29
CA VAL A 48 8.34 10.86 -9.99
C VAL A 48 8.94 9.82 -9.05
N ILE A 49 9.11 8.59 -9.52
CA ILE A 49 9.74 7.51 -8.74
C ILE A 49 11.18 7.89 -8.38
N GLN A 50 11.94 8.43 -9.34
CA GLN A 50 13.30 8.92 -9.08
C GLN A 50 13.32 10.08 -8.09
N ASN A 51 12.33 10.98 -8.11
CA ASN A 51 12.22 12.06 -7.15
C ASN A 51 12.01 11.50 -5.73
N TRP A 52 11.16 10.48 -5.56
CA TRP A 52 10.95 9.81 -4.28
C TRP A 52 12.23 9.14 -3.76
N VAL A 53 13.02 8.54 -4.65
CA VAL A 53 14.34 7.99 -4.28
C VAL A 53 15.30 9.10 -3.85
N LYS A 54 15.40 10.19 -4.62
CA LYS A 54 16.28 11.34 -4.30
C LYS A 54 15.91 12.02 -2.98
N ARG A 55 14.62 12.07 -2.64
CA ARG A 55 14.10 12.65 -1.39
C ARG A 55 14.18 11.69 -0.20
N GLY A 56 14.62 10.45 -0.40
CA GLY A 56 14.77 9.44 0.65
C GLY A 56 13.44 8.78 1.08
N PHE A 57 12.35 8.98 0.32
CA PHE A 57 11.07 8.32 0.60
C PHE A 57 11.10 6.84 0.26
N VAL A 58 11.87 6.47 -0.76
CA VAL A 58 12.12 5.09 -1.17
C VAL A 58 13.63 4.90 -1.23
N SER A 59 14.14 3.76 -0.75
CA SER A 59 15.56 3.44 -0.85
C SER A 59 16.01 3.33 -2.31
N SER A 60 17.29 3.57 -2.57
CA SER A 60 17.84 3.49 -3.93
C SER A 60 17.80 2.06 -4.47
N PRO A 61 17.45 1.85 -5.76
CA PRO A 61 17.45 0.51 -6.35
C PRO A 61 18.86 -0.08 -6.41
N VAL A 62 18.98 -1.38 -6.19
CA VAL A 62 20.26 -2.10 -6.22
C VAL A 62 20.51 -2.61 -7.64
N LYS A 63 21.66 -2.29 -8.23
CA LYS A 63 21.97 -2.64 -9.63
C LYS A 63 20.86 -2.22 -10.62
N ARG A 64 20.23 -1.06 -10.37
CA ARG A 64 19.09 -0.52 -11.15
C ARG A 64 17.80 -1.35 -11.09
N MET A 65 17.72 -2.29 -10.15
CA MET A 65 16.54 -3.12 -9.91
C MET A 65 15.90 -2.74 -8.58
N TYR A 66 14.58 -2.56 -8.60
CA TYR A 66 13.74 -2.36 -7.43
C TYR A 66 13.40 -3.73 -6.83
N SER A 67 13.56 -3.86 -5.51
CA SER A 67 13.13 -5.05 -4.78
C SER A 67 11.61 -5.08 -4.56
N ARG A 68 11.13 -6.21 -4.03
CA ARG A 68 9.73 -6.37 -3.60
C ARG A 68 9.33 -5.31 -2.58
N GLU A 69 10.16 -5.06 -1.56
CA GLU A 69 9.95 -4.00 -0.56
C GLU A 69 9.83 -2.62 -1.20
N GLN A 70 10.77 -2.30 -2.10
CA GLN A 70 10.79 -0.98 -2.73
C GLN A 70 9.55 -0.76 -3.59
N PHE A 71 9.12 -1.80 -4.31
CA PHE A 71 7.89 -1.74 -5.08
C PHE A 71 6.66 -1.61 -4.18
N ALA A 72 6.58 -2.39 -3.10
CA ALA A 72 5.51 -2.30 -2.10
C ALA A 72 5.38 -0.88 -1.54
N ARG A 73 6.52 -0.27 -1.15
CA ARG A 73 6.57 1.12 -0.69
C ARG A 73 6.06 2.09 -1.74
N ILE A 74 6.50 1.94 -2.99
CA ILE A 74 6.07 2.79 -4.11
C ILE A 74 4.56 2.69 -4.32
N VAL A 75 3.98 1.49 -4.32
CA VAL A 75 2.53 1.31 -4.51
C VAL A 75 1.73 1.83 -3.33
N ILE A 76 2.20 1.68 -2.10
CA ILE A 76 1.55 2.27 -0.92
C ILE A 76 1.57 3.80 -0.99
N ILE A 77 2.72 4.41 -1.32
CA ILE A 77 2.80 5.86 -1.51
C ILE A 77 1.86 6.29 -2.62
N ASN A 78 1.85 5.59 -3.76
CA ASN A 78 1.00 5.92 -4.90
C ASN A 78 -0.49 5.82 -4.57
N MET A 79 -0.89 4.82 -3.80
CA MET A 79 -2.26 4.62 -3.33
C MET A 79 -2.74 5.76 -2.42
N LEU A 80 -1.85 6.26 -1.55
CA LEU A 80 -2.24 7.16 -0.46
C LEU A 80 -1.99 8.65 -0.74
N ARG A 81 -1.12 8.98 -1.70
CA ARG A 81 -0.66 10.36 -1.98
C ARG A 81 -1.75 11.33 -2.43
N GLU A 82 -2.90 10.85 -2.88
CA GLU A 82 -4.04 11.70 -3.25
C GLU A 82 -4.81 12.25 -2.04
N SER A 83 -4.66 11.59 -0.89
CA SER A 83 -5.35 11.92 0.37
C SER A 83 -4.39 12.35 1.49
N LEU A 84 -3.13 11.93 1.44
CA LEU A 84 -2.12 12.19 2.47
C LEU A 84 -0.83 12.77 1.88
N GLN A 85 -0.15 13.60 2.68
CA GLN A 85 1.21 14.06 2.36
C GLN A 85 2.19 12.89 2.41
N ILE A 86 3.12 12.82 1.45
CA ILE A 86 4.10 11.73 1.35
C ILE A 86 4.92 11.59 2.62
N GLU A 87 5.29 12.70 3.27
CA GLU A 87 6.02 12.70 4.53
C GLU A 87 5.23 12.01 5.65
N LYS A 88 3.89 12.14 5.67
CA LYS A 88 3.01 11.44 6.63
C LYS A 88 2.88 9.96 6.28
N ILE A 89 2.84 9.62 5.00
CA ILE A 89 2.82 8.22 4.53
C ILE A 89 4.13 7.54 4.93
N CYS A 90 5.28 8.15 4.65
CA CYS A 90 6.58 7.66 5.07
C CYS A 90 6.71 7.59 6.61
N GLY A 91 6.13 8.56 7.33
CA GLY A 91 6.04 8.50 8.79
C GLY A 91 5.25 7.27 9.27
N LEU A 92 4.10 6.98 8.67
CA LEU A 92 3.31 5.78 8.96
C LEU A 92 4.09 4.49 8.64
N LEU A 93 4.81 4.45 7.51
CA LEU A 93 5.67 3.34 7.13
C LEU A 93 6.93 3.21 7.99
N HIS A 94 7.28 4.25 8.76
CA HIS A 94 8.43 4.27 9.67
C HIS A 94 8.04 4.16 11.16
N VAL A 95 6.78 4.40 11.53
CA VAL A 95 6.23 4.05 12.88
C VAL A 95 6.25 2.53 13.11
N ILE A 96 6.45 1.80 12.02
CA ILE A 96 6.81 0.40 11.95
C ILE A 96 8.21 0.15 12.52
N GLY A 97 9.10 1.14 12.64
CA GLY A 97 10.34 1.00 13.41
C GLY A 97 10.04 0.80 14.90
N GLY A 98 10.30 -0.40 15.39
CA GLY A 98 10.51 -0.72 16.78
C GLY A 98 11.74 0.00 17.34
N ASN A 99 12.36 -0.59 18.35
CA ASN A 99 13.31 0.01 19.28
C ASN A 99 14.25 1.05 18.61
N PRO A 100 14.34 2.31 19.11
CA PRO A 100 15.19 3.36 18.54
C PRO A 100 16.69 3.04 18.40
N LYS A 101 17.13 1.88 18.92
CA LYS A 101 18.50 1.38 18.90
C LYS A 101 18.78 0.36 17.80
N ASP A 102 17.76 -0.14 17.10
CA ASP A 102 17.92 -1.11 16.01
C ASP A 102 17.23 -0.62 14.72
N PRO A 103 18.01 -0.10 13.75
CA PRO A 103 17.50 0.36 12.46
C PRO A 103 16.87 -0.73 11.58
N ASN A 104 16.91 -2.01 11.99
CA ASN A 104 16.27 -3.13 11.31
C ASN A 104 15.02 -3.67 12.04
N ASP A 105 14.57 -3.03 13.11
CA ASP A 105 13.40 -3.47 13.88
C ASP A 105 12.09 -3.01 13.20
N ASP A 106 11.93 -3.25 11.90
CA ASP A 106 10.66 -2.99 11.21
C ASP A 106 9.61 -4.02 11.69
N LEU A 107 8.61 -3.52 12.43
CA LEU A 107 7.38 -4.17 12.89
C LEU A 107 6.78 -5.06 11.80
N ILE A 108 6.69 -4.56 10.57
CA ILE A 108 6.16 -5.26 9.40
C ILE A 108 6.86 -4.76 8.14
N ARG A 109 7.19 -5.68 7.23
CA ARG A 109 7.76 -5.33 5.92
C ARG A 109 6.71 -4.65 5.02
N ASP A 110 7.13 -3.78 4.11
CA ASP A 110 6.21 -3.01 3.27
C ASP A 110 5.39 -3.94 2.36
N ASP A 111 5.98 -5.04 1.90
CA ASP A 111 5.30 -6.04 1.07
C ASP A 111 4.21 -6.78 1.86
N GLU A 112 4.50 -7.20 3.09
CA GLU A 112 3.54 -7.84 3.98
C GLU A 112 2.40 -6.89 4.35
N LEU A 113 2.71 -5.62 4.65
CA LEU A 113 1.68 -4.61 4.93
C LEU A 113 0.76 -4.44 3.72
N TYR A 114 1.32 -4.34 2.51
CA TYR A 114 0.54 -4.24 1.28
C TYR A 114 -0.36 -5.47 1.07
N HIS A 115 0.16 -6.68 1.30
CA HIS A 115 -0.61 -7.91 1.18
C HIS A 115 -1.78 -7.98 2.16
N ARG A 116 -1.52 -7.68 3.44
CA ARG A 116 -2.59 -7.62 4.46
C ARG A 116 -3.65 -6.59 4.10
N TYR A 117 -3.23 -5.44 3.58
CA TYR A 117 -4.15 -4.41 3.14
C TYR A 117 -5.02 -4.86 1.96
N VAL A 118 -4.43 -5.49 0.94
CA VAL A 118 -5.18 -6.02 -0.22
C VAL A 118 -6.18 -7.10 0.23
N ASP A 119 -5.76 -8.02 1.10
CA ASP A 119 -6.65 -9.03 1.67
C ASP A 119 -7.81 -8.39 2.44
N MET A 120 -7.54 -7.33 3.22
CA MET A 120 -8.55 -6.60 3.99
C MET A 120 -9.62 -5.96 3.08
N ILE A 121 -9.23 -5.30 1.99
CA ILE A 121 -10.18 -4.65 1.07
C ILE A 121 -10.83 -5.60 0.08
N SER A 122 -10.40 -6.87 0.05
CA SER A 122 -11.05 -7.92 -0.73
C SER A 122 -12.35 -8.41 -0.08
N ASP A 123 -12.60 -8.03 1.18
CA ASP A 123 -13.86 -8.28 1.88
C ASP A 123 -14.99 -7.45 1.24
N PRO A 124 -16.00 -8.11 0.60
CA PRO A 124 -17.10 -7.39 -0.05
C PRO A 124 -18.03 -6.69 0.95
N ASP A 125 -18.00 -7.07 2.23
CA ASP A 125 -18.88 -6.55 3.27
C ASP A 125 -18.26 -5.37 4.02
N ILE A 126 -17.09 -4.89 3.59
CA ILE A 126 -16.38 -3.79 4.24
C ILE A 126 -17.18 -2.47 4.14
N ASN A 127 -17.74 -2.04 5.27
CA ASN A 127 -18.41 -0.75 5.38
C ASN A 127 -17.45 0.33 5.89
N VAL A 128 -16.84 1.10 4.99
CA VAL A 128 -15.87 2.15 5.34
C VAL A 128 -16.50 3.31 6.11
N SER A 129 -17.83 3.47 6.08
CA SER A 129 -18.54 4.50 6.85
C SER A 129 -18.85 4.11 8.29
N ASP A 130 -18.62 2.84 8.67
CA ASP A 130 -18.80 2.35 10.04
C ASP A 130 -17.42 2.10 10.68
N ASP A 131 -17.05 2.97 11.61
CA ASP A 131 -15.77 2.88 12.33
C ASP A 131 -15.57 1.55 13.06
N ASN A 132 -16.65 0.92 13.54
CA ASN A 132 -16.56 -0.39 14.18
C ASN A 132 -16.31 -1.51 13.17
N ALA A 133 -16.96 -1.43 12.00
CA ALA A 133 -16.71 -2.38 10.90
C ALA A 133 -15.28 -2.25 10.37
N VAL A 134 -14.81 -1.02 10.16
CA VAL A 134 -13.42 -0.72 9.77
C VAL A 134 -12.43 -1.28 10.80
N LYS A 135 -12.67 -1.01 12.09
CA LYS A 135 -11.81 -1.52 13.16
C LYS A 135 -11.78 -3.05 13.19
N LYS A 136 -12.93 -3.71 13.12
CA LYS A 136 -13.03 -5.17 13.13
C LYS A 136 -12.29 -5.81 11.95
N THR A 137 -12.47 -5.25 10.75
CA THR A 137 -11.80 -5.75 9.53
C THR A 137 -10.28 -5.58 9.63
N ALA A 138 -9.81 -4.44 10.17
CA ALA A 138 -8.40 -4.22 10.43
C ALA A 138 -7.82 -5.14 11.52
N GLU A 139 -8.60 -5.47 12.56
CA GLU A 139 -8.23 -6.47 13.57
C GLU A 139 -8.06 -7.86 12.96
N ILE A 140 -8.98 -8.29 12.08
CA ILE A 140 -8.87 -9.56 11.34
C ILE A 140 -7.63 -9.57 10.45
N ALA A 141 -7.37 -8.48 9.71
CA ALA A 141 -6.20 -8.38 8.84
C ALA A 141 -4.86 -8.35 9.62
N ALA A 142 -4.90 -7.90 10.88
CA ALA A 142 -3.78 -7.94 11.81
C ALA A 142 -3.68 -9.25 12.61
N GLU A 143 -4.55 -10.24 12.39
CA GLU A 143 -4.43 -11.53 13.08
C GLU A 143 -3.10 -12.22 12.78
N GLY A 144 -2.55 -12.87 13.80
CA GLY A 144 -1.25 -13.54 13.73
C GLY A 144 -0.05 -12.59 13.59
N PHE A 145 -0.25 -11.28 13.76
CA PHE A 145 0.81 -10.29 13.71
C PHE A 145 1.36 -9.92 15.10
N GLY A 146 2.68 -10.02 15.25
CA GLY A 146 3.42 -9.64 16.45
C GLY A 146 3.23 -10.59 17.63
N GLU A 147 4.21 -10.62 18.54
CA GLU A 147 4.12 -11.39 19.80
C GLU A 147 3.42 -10.61 20.92
N ASN A 148 3.32 -9.27 20.78
CA ASN A 148 2.74 -8.40 21.80
C ASN A 148 1.53 -7.61 21.26
N ALA A 149 0.58 -7.35 22.16
CA ALA A 149 -0.67 -6.67 21.83
C ALA A 149 -0.50 -5.20 21.42
N ALA A 150 0.60 -4.55 21.81
CA ALA A 150 0.85 -3.15 21.47
C ALA A 150 1.16 -3.00 19.97
N ASP A 151 1.93 -3.93 19.43
CA ASP A 151 2.34 -4.00 18.03
C ASP A 151 1.18 -4.38 17.12
N THR A 152 0.36 -5.35 17.50
CA THR A 152 -0.91 -5.63 16.83
C THR A 152 -1.81 -4.38 16.80
N LYS A 153 -1.93 -3.67 17.92
CA LYS A 153 -2.74 -2.44 17.99
C LYS A 153 -2.21 -1.34 17.07
N LYS A 154 -0.89 -1.20 16.92
CA LYS A 154 -0.30 -0.24 15.95
C LYS A 154 -0.65 -0.64 14.52
N LEU A 155 -0.49 -1.91 14.14
CA LEU A 155 -0.82 -2.40 12.80
C LEU A 155 -2.31 -2.16 12.47
N VAL A 156 -3.21 -2.44 13.40
CA VAL A 156 -4.64 -2.14 13.25
C VAL A 156 -4.85 -0.67 12.90
N ARG A 157 -4.21 0.25 13.63
CA ARG A 157 -4.33 1.69 13.36
C ARG A 157 -3.76 2.08 12.00
N ILE A 158 -2.64 1.49 11.60
CA ILE A 158 -2.03 1.70 10.28
C ILE A 158 -3.01 1.28 9.18
N LEU A 159 -3.57 0.07 9.27
CA LEU A 159 -4.54 -0.45 8.29
C LEU A 159 -5.80 0.41 8.21
N GLN A 160 -6.31 0.90 9.35
CA GLN A 160 -7.42 1.85 9.38
C GLN A 160 -7.08 3.15 8.63
N VAL A 161 -5.90 3.75 8.89
CA VAL A 161 -5.46 4.97 8.19
C VAL A 161 -5.37 4.73 6.68
N MET A 162 -4.80 3.60 6.26
CA MET A 162 -4.70 3.23 4.85
C MET A 162 -6.09 3.08 4.21
N LEU A 163 -7.04 2.46 4.91
CA LEU A 163 -8.41 2.28 4.41
C LEU A 163 -9.12 3.62 4.20
N TYR A 164 -9.12 4.48 5.23
CA TYR A 164 -9.77 5.78 5.13
C TYR A 164 -9.15 6.67 4.05
N ALA A 165 -7.82 6.69 3.95
CA ALA A 165 -7.13 7.49 2.95
C ALA A 165 -7.39 6.98 1.52
N HIS A 166 -7.41 5.67 1.30
CA HIS A 166 -7.75 5.08 0.00
C HIS A 166 -9.21 5.35 -0.37
N ALA A 167 -10.15 5.18 0.57
CA ALA A 167 -11.56 5.48 0.34
C ALA A 167 -11.80 6.96 0.03
N ALA A 168 -11.10 7.88 0.73
CA ALA A 168 -11.17 9.30 0.45
C ALA A 168 -10.69 9.64 -0.98
N ALA A 169 -9.64 8.97 -1.46
CA ALA A 169 -9.16 9.12 -2.83
C ALA A 169 -10.20 8.63 -3.85
N ALA A 170 -10.82 7.48 -3.60
CA ALA A 170 -11.87 6.92 -4.45
C ALA A 170 -13.11 7.82 -4.51
N TYR A 171 -13.56 8.38 -3.37
CA TYR A 171 -14.68 9.33 -3.35
C TYR A 171 -14.36 10.63 -4.09
N ARG A 172 -13.12 11.13 -3.94
CA ARG A 172 -12.66 12.29 -4.69
C ARG A 172 -12.69 12.04 -6.20
N GLU A 173 -12.16 10.90 -6.65
CA GLU A 173 -12.16 10.52 -8.06
C GLU A 173 -13.59 10.40 -8.61
N ARG A 174 -14.48 9.69 -7.90
CA ARG A 174 -15.89 9.54 -8.29
C ARG A 174 -16.61 10.88 -8.37
N SER A 175 -16.32 11.80 -7.46
CA SER A 175 -16.84 13.18 -7.49
C SER A 175 -16.36 13.92 -8.75
N SER A 176 -15.07 13.83 -9.08
CA SER A 176 -14.51 14.43 -10.29
C SER A 176 -15.08 13.84 -11.59
N GLN A 177 -15.30 12.52 -11.64
CA GLN A 177 -15.94 11.86 -12.78
C GLN A 177 -17.39 12.30 -12.96
N LEU A 178 -18.16 12.41 -11.88
CA LEU A 178 -19.54 12.93 -11.97
C LEU A 178 -19.56 14.38 -12.45
N LEU A 179 -18.63 15.21 -11.97
CA LEU A 179 -18.53 16.60 -12.39
C LEU A 179 -18.24 16.74 -13.89
N SER A 180 -17.39 15.87 -14.47
CA SER A 180 -17.08 15.93 -15.91
C SER A 180 -18.26 15.51 -16.80
N THR A 181 -19.23 14.75 -16.29
CA THR A 181 -20.45 14.43 -17.04
C THR A 181 -21.44 15.60 -17.16
N LEU A 182 -21.23 16.67 -16.38
CA LEU A 182 -22.07 17.87 -16.42
C LEU A 182 -21.58 18.93 -17.43
N GLN A 183 -20.44 18.70 -18.07
CA GLN A 183 -19.81 19.59 -19.06
C GLN A 183 -20.06 19.08 -20.48
#